data_AF-A0A539DZ29-F1
#
_entry.id   AF-A0A539DZ29-F1
#
_cell.length_a   1.000
_cell.length_b   1.000
_cell.length_c   1.000
_cell.angle_alpha   90.00
_cell.angle_beta   90.00
_cell.angle_gamma   90.00
#
_symmetry.space_group_name_H-M   'P 1'
#
loop_
_entity.id
_entity.type
_entity.pdbx_description
1 polymer ?
#
loop_
_entity_poly.entity_id
_entity_poly.type
_entity_poly.pdbx_seq_one_letter_code
_entity_poly.pdbx_strand_id
1 'polypeptide(L)' 'IGTTSITVEVEAYVERNRNPDEVVKVTQATLTYVAINDDRTPRPVPAV' A
#
# COMPACT_ATOMS: atom_id res chain seq x y z
N ILE A 1 -1.35 5.56 10.47
CA ILE A 1 0.07 5.28 10.81
C ILE A 1 0.13 5.03 12.31
N GLY A 2 0.69 3.91 12.74
CA GLY A 2 0.98 3.60 14.15
C GLY A 2 2.44 3.87 14.51
N THR A 3 2.87 3.49 15.71
CA THR A 3 4.26 3.74 16.16
C THR A 3 5.28 3.03 15.27
N THR A 4 5.07 1.74 14.98
CA THR A 4 5.99 0.91 14.18
C THR A 4 5.36 0.39 12.89
N SER A 5 4.12 0.77 12.59
CA SER A 5 3.35 0.20 11.47
C SER A 5 2.66 1.24 10.61
N ILE A 6 2.42 0.89 9.35
CA ILE A 6 1.69 1.70 8.37
C ILE A 6 0.60 0.83 7.76
N THR A 7 -0.64 1.30 7.83
CA THR A 7 -1.74 0.76 7.05
C THR A 7 -1.78 1.47 5.70
N VAL A 8 -1.73 0.71 4.61
CA VAL A 8 -1.73 1.20 3.24
C VAL A 8 -2.97 0.66 2.54
N GLU A 9 -3.74 1.57 1.96
CA GLU A 9 -4.84 1.22 1.08
C GLU A 9 -4.30 1.11 -0.35
N VAL A 10 -4.55 -0.03 -0.99
CA VAL A 10 -4.08 -0.32 -2.34
C VAL A 10 -5.29 -0.52 -3.25
N GLU A 11 -5.27 0.18 -4.37
CA GLU A 11 -6.25 0.04 -5.44
C GLU A 11 -5.51 -0.18 -6.75
N ALA A 12 -5.86 -1.24 -7.46
CA ALA A 12 -5.34 -1.51 -8.79
C ALA A 12 -6.41 -1.20 -9.83
N TYR A 13 -6.01 -0.46 -10.85
CA TYR A 13 -6.85 -0.08 -11.98
C TYR A 13 -6.23 -0.63 -13.27
N VAL A 14 -7.07 -0.99 -14.23
CA VAL A 14 -6.65 -1.34 -15.58
C VAL A 14 -7.29 -0.39 -16.57
N GLU A 15 -6.51 0.01 -17.57
CA GLU A 15 -6.98 0.74 -18.75
C GLU A 15 -6.99 -0.22 -19.93
N ARG A 16 -8.12 -0.31 -20.64
CA ARG A 16 -8.23 -1.20 -21.79
C ARG A 16 -7.77 -0.48 -23.05
N ASN A 17 -6.68 -0.95 -23.65
CA ASN A 17 -6.10 -0.36 -24.87
C ASN A 17 -7.07 -0.27 -26.08
N ARG A 18 -8.13 -1.10 -26.11
CA ARG A 18 -9.17 -1.06 -27.16
C ARG A 18 -10.24 0.01 -26.93
N ASN A 19 -10.37 0.50 -25.70
CA ASN A 19 -11.31 1.55 -25.30
C ASN A 19 -10.64 2.42 -24.22
N PRO A 20 -9.81 3.40 -24.63
CA PRO A 20 -8.94 4.16 -23.72
C PRO A 20 -9.69 4.89 -22.61
N ASP A 21 -10.98 5.19 -22.81
CA ASP A 21 -11.81 5.92 -21.85
C ASP A 21 -12.34 5.02 -20.70
N GLU A 22 -12.01 3.72 -20.71
CA GLU A 22 -12.49 2.76 -19.71
C GLU A 22 -11.39 2.39 -18.70
N VAL A 23 -11.39 3.10 -17.57
CA VAL A 23 -10.56 2.78 -16.39
C VAL A 23 -11.39 1.99 -15.38
N VAL A 24 -11.01 0.74 -15.14
CA VAL A 24 -11.75 -0.18 -14.26
C VAL A 24 -10.92 -0.56 -13.05
N LYS A 25 -11.49 -0.44 -11.85
CA LYS A 25 -10.90 -0.95 -10.61
C LYS A 25 -10.96 -2.48 -10.61
N VAL A 26 -9.80 -3.14 -10.53
CA VAL A 26 -9.70 -4.61 -10.56
C VAL A 26 -9.38 -5.23 -9.22
N THR A 27 -8.80 -4.46 -8.30
CA THR A 27 -8.44 -4.98 -6.98
C THR A 27 -8.47 -3.86 -5.95
N GLN A 28 -8.88 -4.21 -4.73
CA GLN A 28 -8.77 -3.37 -3.55
C GLN A 28 -8.24 -4.21 -2.40
N ALA A 29 -7.31 -3.66 -1.63
CA ALA A 29 -6.79 -4.31 -0.44
C ALA A 29 -6.34 -3.30 0.61
N THR A 30 -6.36 -3.73 1.87
CA THR A 30 -5.74 -3.03 2.99
C THR A 30 -4.56 -3.85 3.46
N LEU A 31 -3.37 -3.27 3.41
CA LEU A 31 -2.12 -3.92 3.81
C LEU A 31 -1.56 -3.24 5.05
N THR A 32 -1.07 -4.02 6.01
CA THR A 32 -0.37 -3.49 7.18
C THR A 32 1.10 -3.87 7.10
N TYR A 33 1.96 -2.86 7.01
CA TYR A 33 3.41 -3.01 7.03
C TYR A 33 3.97 -2.63 8.40
N VAL A 34 5.03 -3.30 8.82
CA VAL A 34 5.76 -3.00 10.07
C VAL A 34 7.20 -2.64 9.71
N ALA A 35 7.68 -1.52 10.22
CA ALA A 35 9.06 -1.09 10.07
C ALA A 35 9.96 -1.92 11.00
N ILE A 36 11.00 -2.53 10.43
CA ILE A 36 11.96 -3.37 11.14
C ILE A 36 13.40 -2.85 10.97
N ASN A 37 14.24 -3.13 11.95
CA ASN A 37 15.70 -2.97 11.90
C ASN A 37 16.37 -4.24 11.31
N ASP A 38 17.68 -4.17 11.04
CA ASP A 38 18.47 -5.29 10.50
C ASP A 38 18.49 -6.53 11.41
N ASP A 39 18.32 -6.33 12.72
CA ASP A 39 18.20 -7.38 13.73
C ASP A 39 16.78 -7.98 13.84
N ARG A 40 15.88 -7.60 12.93
CA ARG A 40 14.45 -7.99 12.89
C ARG A 40 13.61 -7.46 14.07
N THR A 41 14.07 -6.44 14.78
CA THR A 41 13.25 -5.77 15.80
C THR A 41 12.38 -4.66 15.20
N PRO A 42 11.14 -4.43 15.70
CA PRO A 42 10.32 -3.32 15.25
C PRO A 42 10.97 -1.97 15.58
N ARG A 43 10.85 -1.00 14.67
CA ARG A 43 11.35 0.37 14.86
C ARG A 43 10.26 1.42 14.63
N PRO A 44 10.37 2.61 15.23
CA PRO A 44 9.46 3.69 14.94
C PRO A 44 9.46 4.08 13.46
N VAL A 45 8.27 4.37 12.92
CA VAL A 45 8.09 4.96 11.60
C VAL A 45 8.46 6.45 11.67
N PRO A 46 9.18 7.02 10.69
CA PRO A 46 9.45 8.46 10.65
C PRO A 46 8.16 9.29 10.67
N ALA A 47 8.20 10.47 11.29
CA ALA A 47 7.09 11.42 11.20
C ALA A 47 6.93 11.87 9.75
N VAL A 48 5.68 11.95 9.30
CA VAL A 48 5.30 12.46 7.96
C VAL A 48 5.26 13.98 7.99
#